data_AF-A0A3P7TBH6-F1
#
_entry.id   AF-A0A3P7TBH6-F1
#
_cell.length_a   1.000
_cell.length_b   1.000
_cell.length_c   1.000
_cell.angle_alpha   90.00
_cell.angle_beta   90.00
_cell.angle_gamma   90.00
#
_symmetry.space_group_name_H-M   'P 1'
#
loop_
_entity.id
_entity.type
_entity.pdbx_description
1 polymer ?
#
loop_
_entity_poly.entity_id
_entity_poly.type
_entity_poly.pdbx_seq_one_letter_code
_entity_poly.pdbx_strand_id
1 'polypeptide(L)' 'MSWKIPEVGKQFEALHALANLLVVVPENLNEACSSQLLIDTDRRMINSFIQLRMDYRTAKLHLNFI' A
#
# COMPACT_ATOMS: atom_id res chain seq x y z
N MET A 1 7.25 -14.70 -15.25
CA MET A 1 8.68 -15.03 -15.01
C MET A 1 8.88 -15.11 -13.50
N SER A 2 9.55 -16.15 -12.99
CA SER A 2 9.89 -16.25 -11.56
C SER A 2 11.38 -15.96 -11.41
N TRP A 3 11.73 -14.96 -10.60
CA TRP A 3 13.10 -14.49 -10.38
C TRP A 3 14.00 -15.52 -9.68
N LYS A 4 13.47 -16.70 -9.29
CA LYS A 4 14.15 -17.77 -8.53
C LYS A 4 14.86 -17.31 -7.24
N ILE A 5 14.63 -16.08 -6.82
CA ILE A 5 15.08 -15.48 -5.56
C ILE A 5 13.81 -15.16 -4.77
N PRO A 6 13.47 -15.93 -3.73
CA PRO A 6 12.21 -15.78 -2.99
C PRO A 6 12.00 -14.37 -2.43
N GLU A 7 13.07 -13.73 -1.98
CA GLU A 7 13.02 -12.38 -1.39
C GLU A 7 12.60 -11.31 -2.40
N VAL A 8 13.09 -11.42 -3.64
CA VAL A 8 12.67 -10.52 -4.74
C VAL A 8 11.18 -10.70 -5.02
N GLY A 9 10.67 -11.94 -4.97
CA GLY A 9 9.24 -12.23 -5.10
C GLY A 9 8.41 -11.48 -4.06
N LYS A 10 8.78 -11.62 -2.78
CA LYS A 10 8.11 -10.91 -1.67
C LYS A 10 8.14 -9.39 -1.84
N GLN A 11 9.27 -8.83 -2.26
CA GLN A 11 9.39 -7.38 -2.49
C GLN A 11 8.46 -6.90 -3.61
N PHE A 12 8.29 -7.68 -4.69
CA PHE A 12 7.35 -7.35 -5.75
C PHE A 12 5.89 -7.53 -5.33
N GLU A 13 5.57 -8.51 -4.48
CA GLU A 13 4.24 -8.65 -3.88
C GLU A 13 3.89 -7.44 -2.99
N ALA A 14 4.84 -6.99 -2.16
CA ALA A 14 4.69 -5.77 -1.37
C ALA A 14 4.55 -4.52 -2.26
N LEU A 15 5.34 -4.39 -3.32
CA LEU A 15 5.23 -3.29 -4.28
C LEU A 15 3.86 -3.29 -4.98
N HIS A 16 3.35 -4.46 -5.36
CA HIS A 16 2.02 -4.59 -5.95
C HIS A 16 0.94 -4.15 -4.95
N ALA A 17 1.05 -4.54 -3.67
CA ALA A 17 0.15 -4.08 -2.62
C ALA A 17 0.24 -2.56 -2.39
N LEU A 18 1.44 -1.97 -2.43
CA LEU A 18 1.64 -0.52 -2.38
C LEU A 18 1.00 0.19 -3.58
N ALA A 19 1.11 -0.37 -4.78
CA ALA A 19 0.46 0.18 -5.98
C ALA A 19 -1.07 0.12 -5.88
N ASN A 20 -1.63 -0.92 -5.24
CA ASN A 20 -3.07 -1.00 -4.98
C ASN A 20 -3.59 0.16 -4.10
N LEU A 21 -2.76 0.72 -3.21
CA LEU A 21 -3.12 1.90 -2.42
C LEU A 21 -3.41 3.12 -3.30
N LEU A 22 -2.89 3.17 -4.55
CA LEU A 22 -3.10 4.28 -5.46
C LEU A 22 -4.46 4.25 -6.16
N VAL A 23 -5.08 3.06 -6.27
CA VAL A 23 -6.25 2.83 -7.12
C VAL A 23 -7.48 2.32 -6.37
N VAL A 24 -7.28 1.78 -5.16
CA VAL A 24 -8.39 1.34 -4.31
C VAL A 24 -9.34 2.51 -4.00
N VAL A 25 -10.64 2.22 -3.89
CA VAL A 25 -11.61 3.23 -3.46
C VAL A 25 -11.32 3.68 -2.02
N PRO A 26 -11.53 4.97 -1.69
CA PRO A 26 -11.19 5.53 -0.37
C PRO A 26 -11.72 4.73 0.82
N GLU A 27 -12.93 4.18 0.72
CA GLU A 27 -13.59 3.41 1.78
C GLU A 27 -12.80 2.16 2.20
N ASN A 28 -12.09 1.55 1.26
CA ASN A 28 -11.31 0.33 1.49
C ASN A 28 -9.82 0.64 1.74
N LEU A 29 -9.42 1.92 1.71
CA LEU A 29 -8.02 2.32 1.80
C LEU A 29 -7.40 1.91 3.15
N ASN A 30 -8.15 2.03 4.24
CA ASN A 30 -7.68 1.66 5.57
C ASN A 30 -7.41 0.14 5.71
N GLU A 31 -8.28 -0.70 5.13
CA GLU A 31 -8.08 -2.15 5.08
C GLU A 31 -6.88 -2.49 4.19
N ALA A 32 -6.76 -1.86 3.03
CA ALA A 32 -5.63 -2.06 2.12
C ALA A 32 -4.28 -1.72 2.77
N CYS A 33 -4.22 -0.69 3.61
CA CYS A 33 -3.03 -0.34 4.40
C CYS A 33 -2.65 -1.40 5.45
N SER A 34 -3.58 -2.29 5.81
CA SER A 34 -3.39 -3.36 6.80
C SER A 34 -3.18 -4.72 6.14
N SER A 35 -2.95 -4.76 4.82
CA SER A 35 -2.67 -5.99 4.08
C SER A 35 -1.49 -6.76 4.67
N GLN A 36 -1.61 -8.09 4.74
CA GLN A 36 -0.53 -8.98 5.17
C GLN A 36 0.73 -8.85 4.28
N LEU A 37 0.56 -8.43 3.02
CA LEU A 37 1.67 -8.19 2.09
C LEU A 37 2.51 -6.96 2.44
N LEU A 38 2.00 -6.09 3.32
CA LEU A 38 2.66 -4.87 3.77
C LEU A 38 3.19 -4.96 5.21
N ILE A 39 3.13 -6.14 5.85
CA ILE A 39 3.48 -6.30 7.27
C ILE A 39 4.92 -5.85 7.59
N ASP A 40 5.85 -6.11 6.69
CA ASP A 40 7.27 -5.77 6.83
C ASP A 40 7.61 -4.41 6.19
N THR A 41 6.61 -3.69 5.66
CA THR A 41 6.82 -2.40 4.99
C THR A 41 6.74 -1.24 5.98
N ASP A 42 7.73 -0.34 5.94
CA ASP A 42 7.74 0.88 6.76
C ASP A 42 6.45 1.70 6.52
N ARG A 43 5.77 2.06 7.61
CA ARG A 43 4.59 2.93 7.59
C ARG A 43 4.84 4.26 6.89
N ARG A 44 6.06 4.80 6.93
CA ARG A 44 6.42 6.00 6.16
C ARG A 44 6.35 5.76 4.66
N MET A 45 6.74 4.58 4.18
CA MET A 45 6.64 4.19 2.78
C MET A 45 5.17 4.05 2.36
N ILE A 46 4.36 3.37 3.18
CA ILE A 46 2.91 3.24 2.96
C ILE A 46 2.26 4.63 2.84
N ASN A 47 2.55 5.51 3.80
CA ASN A 47 2.03 6.88 3.78
C ASN A 47 2.50 7.68 2.56
N SER A 48 3.73 7.47 2.10
CA SER A 48 4.27 8.12 0.91
C SER A 48 3.50 7.71 -0.35
N PHE A 49 3.11 6.43 -0.49
CA PHE A 49 2.27 5.99 -1.61
C PHE A 49 0.87 6.61 -1.56
N ILE A 50 0.25 6.68 -0.37
CA ILE A 50 -1.06 7.33 -0.22
C ILE A 50 -1.00 8.80 -0.64
N GLN A 51 0.09 9.50 -0.33
CA GLN A 51 0.29 10.90 -0.73
C GLN A 51 0.41 11.11 -2.24
N LEU A 52 0.74 10.07 -3.01
CA LEU A 52 0.79 10.11 -4.48
C LEU A 52 -0.59 10.06 -5.14
N ARG A 53 -1.64 9.73 -4.38
CA ARG A 53 -3.00 9.68 -4.91
C ARG A 53 -3.48 11.07 -5.37
N MET A 54 -4.13 11.12 -6.52
CA MET A 54 -4.76 12.35 -7.03
C MET A 54 -5.82 12.90 -6.09
N ASP A 55 -6.55 12.03 -5.39
CA ASP A 55 -7.60 12.34 -4.44
C ASP A 55 -7.11 12.35 -2.98
N TYR A 56 -5.80 12.47 -2.72
CA TYR A 56 -5.22 12.33 -1.37
C TYR A 56 -5.95 13.12 -0.28
N ARG A 57 -6.36 14.37 -0.58
CA ARG A 57 -7.03 15.24 0.39
C ARG A 57 -8.36 14.68 0.91
N THR A 58 -9.11 14.00 0.06
CA THR A 58 -10.39 13.36 0.41
C THR A 58 -10.15 11.93 0.89
N ALA A 59 -9.26 11.18 0.24
CA ALA A 59 -8.96 9.80 0.60
C ALA A 59 -8.44 9.65 2.04
N LYS A 60 -7.62 10.60 2.52
CA LYS A 60 -7.10 10.57 3.90
C LYS A 60 -8.18 10.66 4.98
N LEU A 61 -9.40 11.11 4.66
CA LEU A 61 -10.51 11.17 5.61
C LEU A 61 -11.04 9.78 5.98
N HIS A 62 -10.74 8.77 5.16
CA HIS A 62 -11.13 7.38 5.37
C HIS A 62 -10.05 6.57 6.09
N LEU A 63 -8.90 7.19 6.38
CA LEU A 63 -7.84 6.56 7.17
C LEU A 63 -8.14 6.75 8.65
N ASN A 64 -8.09 5.67 9.41
CA ASN A 64 -8.03 5.76 10.86
C ASN A 64 -6.61 6.24 11.18
N PHE A 65 -6.45 7.50 11.58
CA PHE A 65 -5.16 8.00 12.06
C PHE A 65 -4.66 7.07 13.18
N ILE A 66 -3.47 6.49 12.98
CA ILE A 66 -2.70 5.74 14.00
C ILE A 66 -2.02 6.74 14.93
#